data_AF-A0A1W9PEP1-F1
#
_entry.id   AF-A0A1W9PEP1-F1
#
_cell.length_a   1.000
_cell.length_b   1.000
_cell.length_c   1.000
_cell.angle_alpha   90.00
_cell.angle_beta   90.00
_cell.angle_gamma   90.00
#
_symmetry.space_group_name_H-M   'P 1'
#
loop_
_entity.id
_entity.type
_entity.pdbx_description
1 polymer ?
#
loop_
_entity_poly.entity_id
_entity_poly.type
_entity_poly.pdbx_seq_one_letter_code
_entity_poly.pdbx_strand_id
1 'polypeptide(L)'
;MVRPMCDERGIHLFETPTGFKFIGDVIVREEKKGNNGFLLAFEESYGFLAGNFVKDKDGVIASCLIAGLLSEEENPLSLLNELYRRYGFYMEKLLGVELSSVEKAQEIYGYLKEHTPSTFGKLVVRDFTDFSKGIGHVRPNKTLKLIFDEGTIYVRPSGTEPKLKFYLHVSEKTREKAGKNLELLEDSVRSFLSTYHST
;
A
#
# COMPACT_ATOMS: atom_id res chain seq x y z
N MET A 1 -6.49 -5.26 -4.68
CA MET A 1 -7.74 -5.55 -5.40
C MET A 1 -7.97 -4.70 -6.65
N VAL A 2 -7.57 -3.42 -6.69
CA VAL A 2 -7.94 -2.52 -7.81
C VAL A 2 -7.33 -2.90 -9.17
N ARG A 3 -6.08 -3.36 -9.22
CA ARG A 3 -5.43 -3.77 -10.49
C ARG A 3 -6.26 -4.76 -11.33
N PRO A 4 -6.65 -5.95 -10.83
CA PRO A 4 -7.44 -6.87 -11.65
C PRO A 4 -8.82 -6.32 -12.05
N MET A 5 -9.42 -5.42 -11.25
CA MET A 5 -10.68 -4.74 -11.63
C MET A 5 -10.49 -3.82 -12.83
N CYS A 6 -9.38 -3.07 -12.83
CA CYS A 6 -8.99 -2.19 -13.91
C CYS A 6 -8.65 -2.99 -15.18
N ASP A 7 -7.84 -4.05 -15.05
CA ASP A 7 -7.44 -4.90 -16.17
C ASP A 7 -8.65 -5.53 -16.87
N GLU A 8 -9.62 -6.04 -16.10
CA GLU A 8 -10.86 -6.61 -16.65
C GLU A 8 -11.71 -5.57 -17.42
N ARG A 9 -11.67 -4.31 -17.00
CA ARG A 9 -12.48 -3.22 -17.60
C ARG A 9 -11.71 -2.42 -18.65
N GLY A 10 -10.45 -2.76 -18.93
CA GLY A 10 -9.59 -1.95 -19.79
C GLY A 10 -9.33 -0.54 -19.26
N ILE A 11 -9.38 -0.36 -17.94
CA ILE A 11 -9.11 0.93 -17.29
C ILE A 11 -7.61 1.04 -17.01
N HIS A 12 -7.00 2.16 -17.38
CA HIS A 12 -5.59 2.41 -17.10
C HIS A 12 -5.38 2.75 -15.61
N LEU A 13 -4.56 1.94 -14.93
CA LEU A 13 -4.16 2.16 -13.53
C LEU A 13 -2.76 2.77 -13.46
N PHE A 14 -2.64 3.88 -12.74
CA PHE A 14 -1.36 4.50 -12.37
C PHE A 14 -1.05 4.26 -10.89
N GLU A 15 0.14 3.75 -10.61
CA GLU A 15 0.66 3.67 -9.24
C GLU A 15 1.66 4.79 -8.99
N THR A 16 1.59 5.40 -7.80
CA THR A 16 2.47 6.48 -7.39
C THR A 16 3.11 6.17 -6.04
N PRO A 17 4.25 6.82 -5.69
CA PRO A 17 4.67 6.86 -4.29
C PRO A 17 3.56 7.45 -3.40
N THR A 18 3.57 7.10 -2.12
CA THR A 18 2.63 7.70 -1.15
C THR A 18 2.79 9.22 -1.08
N GLY A 19 1.66 9.91 -1.05
CA GLY A 19 1.49 11.35 -1.05
C GLY A 19 0.63 11.77 -2.23
N PHE A 20 -0.55 12.33 -1.95
CA PHE A 20 -1.50 12.77 -2.98
C PHE A 20 -0.93 13.78 -3.99
N LYS A 21 0.13 14.52 -3.63
CA LYS A 21 0.87 15.37 -4.58
C LYS A 21 1.33 14.60 -5.83
N PHE A 22 1.72 13.33 -5.69
CA PHE A 22 2.17 12.51 -6.82
C PHE A 22 1.01 12.06 -7.70
N ILE A 23 -0.16 11.85 -7.10
CA ILE A 23 -1.41 11.58 -7.81
C ILE A 23 -1.81 12.83 -8.61
N GLY A 24 -1.82 14.01 -7.98
CA GLY A 24 -2.09 15.29 -8.64
C GLY A 24 -1.17 15.54 -9.83
N ASP A 25 0.14 15.30 -9.68
CA ASP A 25 1.12 15.35 -10.78
C ASP A 25 0.73 14.44 -11.95
N VAL A 26 0.26 13.21 -11.68
CA VAL A 26 -0.19 12.27 -12.72
C VAL A 26 -1.44 12.81 -13.43
N ILE A 27 -2.44 13.30 -12.68
CA ILE A 27 -3.66 13.85 -13.28
C ILE A 27 -3.30 15.01 -14.22
N VAL A 28 -2.49 15.98 -13.77
CA VAL A 28 -2.05 17.12 -14.59
C VAL A 28 -1.25 16.66 -15.81
N ARG A 29 -0.38 15.67 -15.65
CA ARG A 29 0.42 15.12 -16.76
C ARG A 29 -0.46 14.46 -17.82
N GLU A 30 -1.44 13.67 -17.42
CA GLU A 30 -2.34 12.98 -18.35
C GLU A 30 -3.30 13.96 -19.04
N GLU A 31 -3.84 14.95 -18.32
CA GLU A 31 -4.63 16.05 -18.92
C GLU A 31 -3.83 16.79 -20.00
N LYS A 32 -2.55 17.10 -19.75
CA LYS A 32 -1.65 17.73 -20.74
C LYS A 32 -1.38 16.88 -21.98
N LYS A 33 -1.53 15.55 -21.89
CA LYS A 33 -1.44 14.64 -23.04
C LYS A 33 -2.78 14.50 -23.79
N GLY A 34 -3.84 15.17 -23.32
CA GLY A 34 -5.20 15.03 -23.85
C GLY A 34 -6.00 13.87 -23.22
N ASN A 35 -5.45 13.18 -22.23
CA ASN A 35 -6.12 12.07 -21.54
C ASN A 35 -7.00 12.62 -20.41
N ASN A 36 -8.23 13.02 -20.75
CA ASN A 36 -9.18 13.61 -19.80
C ASN A 36 -10.11 12.59 -19.11
N GLY A 37 -9.86 11.29 -19.27
CA GLY A 37 -10.67 10.20 -18.72
C GLY A 37 -10.37 9.88 -17.24
N PHE A 38 -10.08 10.87 -16.40
CA PHE A 38 -9.83 10.64 -14.98
C PHE A 38 -11.11 10.13 -14.29
N LEU A 39 -11.02 8.94 -13.68
CA LEU A 39 -12.14 8.32 -12.98
C LEU A 39 -12.04 8.51 -11.47
N LEU A 40 -10.93 8.04 -10.90
CA LEU A 40 -10.78 7.90 -9.45
C LEU A 40 -9.31 7.94 -9.03
N ALA A 41 -9.03 8.54 -7.88
CA ALA A 41 -7.79 8.38 -7.16
C ALA A 41 -8.04 8.19 -5.66
N PHE A 42 -7.15 7.43 -5.02
CA PHE A 42 -7.26 7.14 -3.60
C PHE A 42 -5.90 6.80 -2.99
N GLU A 43 -5.79 6.92 -1.68
CA GLU A 43 -4.67 6.46 -0.85
C GLU A 43 -5.22 5.65 0.33
N GLU A 44 -4.42 4.72 0.86
CA GLU A 44 -4.79 3.90 2.02
C GLU A 44 -5.05 4.74 3.28
N SER A 45 -4.49 5.95 3.32
CA SER A 45 -4.66 6.95 4.38
C SER A 45 -5.99 7.71 4.33
N TYR A 46 -7.05 7.10 3.79
CA TYR A 46 -8.39 7.69 3.61
C TYR A 46 -8.43 8.91 2.69
N GLY A 47 -7.45 9.04 1.78
CA GLY A 47 -7.47 10.06 0.74
C GLY A 47 -8.29 9.57 -0.46
N PHE A 48 -9.16 10.41 -1.00
CA PHE A 48 -10.02 10.04 -2.13
C PHE A 48 -10.33 11.25 -3.00
N LEU A 49 -10.45 11.03 -4.30
CA LEU A 49 -10.87 12.03 -5.28
C LEU A 49 -11.61 11.32 -6.42
N ALA A 50 -12.78 11.81 -6.76
CA ALA A 50 -13.49 11.44 -7.98
C ALA A 50 -13.78 12.70 -8.80
N GLY A 51 -13.63 12.60 -10.13
CA GLY A 51 -13.61 13.77 -10.99
C GLY A 51 -12.37 14.65 -10.79
N ASN A 52 -12.19 15.63 -11.66
CA ASN A 52 -10.95 16.41 -11.75
C ASN A 52 -11.10 17.88 -11.32
N PHE A 53 -12.17 18.20 -10.56
CA PHE A 53 -12.49 19.53 -10.06
C PHE A 53 -11.37 20.14 -9.22
N VAL A 54 -10.74 19.30 -8.39
CA VAL A 54 -9.52 19.60 -7.64
C VAL A 54 -8.44 18.57 -7.98
N LYS A 55 -7.19 18.87 -7.63
CA LYS A 55 -6.05 17.96 -7.80
C LYS A 55 -5.50 17.47 -6.45
N ASP A 56 -6.39 17.42 -5.46
CA ASP A 56 -6.13 17.01 -4.08
C ASP A 56 -7.28 16.15 -3.55
N LYS A 57 -7.15 15.61 -2.35
CA LYS A 57 -8.19 14.83 -1.67
C LYS A 57 -9.44 15.68 -1.47
N ASP A 58 -10.61 15.10 -1.72
CA ASP A 58 -11.89 15.72 -1.46
C ASP A 58 -12.80 14.77 -0.66
N GLY A 59 -12.87 15.02 0.64
CA GLY A 59 -13.72 14.25 1.56
C GLY A 59 -15.22 14.49 1.35
N VAL A 60 -15.61 15.64 0.79
CA VAL A 60 -17.02 15.94 0.50
C VAL A 60 -17.49 15.08 -0.67
N ILE A 61 -16.72 15.02 -1.75
CA ILE A 61 -17.00 14.14 -2.89
C ILE A 61 -17.04 12.67 -2.45
N ALA A 62 -16.06 12.24 -1.64
CA ALA A 62 -16.04 10.88 -1.11
C ALA A 62 -17.31 10.56 -0.30
N SER A 63 -17.75 11.48 0.55
CA SER A 63 -18.98 11.33 1.35
C SER A 63 -20.22 11.26 0.48
N CYS A 64 -20.32 12.09 -0.57
CA CYS A 64 -21.41 12.07 -1.53
C CYS A 64 -21.48 10.74 -2.30
N LEU A 65 -20.35 10.16 -2.69
CA LEU A 65 -20.32 8.86 -3.36
C LEU A 65 -20.81 7.73 -2.46
N ILE A 66 -20.43 7.74 -1.19
CA ILE A 66 -20.93 6.77 -0.21
C ILE A 66 -22.42 6.97 0.04
N ALA A 67 -22.90 8.22 0.12
CA ALA A 67 -24.33 8.50 0.25
C ALA A 67 -25.13 7.99 -0.96
N GLY A 68 -24.62 8.19 -2.18
CA GLY A 68 -25.24 7.65 -3.40
C GLY A 68 -25.18 6.12 -3.48
N LEU A 69 -24.13 5.49 -2.96
CA LEU A 69 -24.08 4.04 -2.83
C LEU A 69 -25.17 3.55 -1.86
N LEU A 70 -25.31 4.19 -0.71
CA LEU A 70 -26.29 3.82 0.32
C LEU A 70 -27.74 4.14 -0.08
N SER A 71 -27.97 4.99 -1.08
CA SER A 71 -29.33 5.22 -1.60
C SER A 71 -29.82 4.09 -2.50
N GLU A 72 -28.91 3.35 -3.13
CA GLU A 72 -29.22 2.24 -4.04
C GLU A 72 -29.01 0.87 -3.37
N GLU A 73 -28.13 0.79 -2.36
CA GLU A 73 -27.68 -0.47 -1.76
C GLU A 73 -27.88 -0.47 -0.24
N GLU A 74 -28.78 -1.33 0.23
CA GLU A 74 -29.05 -1.49 1.67
C GLU A 74 -27.84 -2.05 2.43
N ASN A 75 -26.98 -2.85 1.77
CA ASN A 75 -25.81 -3.47 2.37
C ASN A 75 -24.58 -3.43 1.45
N PRO A 76 -23.83 -2.32 1.43
CA PRO A 76 -22.60 -2.20 0.63
C PRO A 76 -21.53 -3.27 0.94
N LEU A 77 -21.56 -3.88 2.13
CA LEU A 77 -20.63 -4.97 2.47
C LEU A 77 -20.90 -6.22 1.64
N SER A 78 -22.14 -6.45 1.20
CA SER A 78 -22.47 -7.54 0.27
C SER A 78 -21.74 -7.36 -1.05
N LEU A 79 -21.75 -6.15 -1.62
CA LEU A 79 -21.00 -5.82 -2.82
C LEU A 79 -19.51 -6.02 -2.62
N LEU A 80 -18.94 -5.55 -1.51
CA LEU A 80 -17.53 -5.77 -1.20
C LEU A 80 -17.18 -7.27 -1.14
N ASN A 81 -18.06 -8.09 -0.54
CA ASN A 81 -17.88 -9.54 -0.48
C ASN A 81 -17.99 -10.22 -1.86
N GLU A 82 -18.78 -9.67 -2.79
CA GLU A 82 -18.81 -10.13 -4.19
C GLU A 82 -17.50 -9.81 -4.91
N LEU A 83 -16.95 -8.60 -4.69
CA LEU A 83 -15.66 -8.23 -5.26
C LEU A 83 -14.55 -9.14 -4.72
N TYR A 84 -14.54 -9.45 -3.43
CA TYR A 84 -13.60 -10.42 -2.87
C TYR A 84 -13.74 -11.83 -3.47
N ARG A 85 -14.98 -12.29 -3.69
CA ARG A 85 -15.22 -13.59 -4.36
C ARG A 85 -14.71 -13.59 -5.80
N ARG A 86 -14.81 -12.46 -6.52
CA ARG A 86 -14.41 -12.35 -7.93
C ARG A 86 -12.91 -12.19 -8.11
N TYR A 87 -12.26 -11.33 -7.33
CA TYR A 87 -10.85 -10.95 -7.54
C TYR A 87 -9.89 -11.51 -6.49
N GLY A 88 -10.40 -12.22 -5.49
CA GLY A 88 -9.63 -12.70 -4.36
C GLY A 88 -9.72 -11.78 -3.14
N PHE A 89 -9.34 -12.33 -1.99
CA PHE A 89 -9.35 -11.66 -0.70
C PHE A 89 -8.03 -10.92 -0.49
N TYR A 90 -8.14 -9.59 -0.46
CA TYR A 90 -7.02 -8.71 -0.15
C TYR A 90 -7.13 -8.27 1.30
N MET A 91 -6.05 -8.39 2.06
CA MET A 91 -5.97 -7.83 3.39
C MET A 91 -4.68 -7.05 3.55
N GLU A 92 -4.73 -6.03 4.38
CA GLU A 92 -3.61 -5.15 4.64
C GLU A 92 -3.54 -4.78 6.11
N LYS A 93 -2.33 -4.53 6.60
CA LYS A 93 -2.10 -4.06 7.96
C LYS A 93 -0.87 -3.17 8.00
N LEU A 94 -0.99 -2.04 8.68
CA LEU A 94 0.11 -1.15 8.96
C LEU A 94 0.63 -1.43 10.38
N LEU A 95 1.89 -1.84 10.50
CA LEU A 95 2.59 -1.91 11.77
C LEU A 95 3.54 -0.71 11.86
N GLY A 96 3.28 0.19 12.81
CA GLY A 96 4.20 1.26 13.17
C GLY A 96 5.01 0.87 14.39
N VAL A 97 6.34 0.90 14.27
CA VAL A 97 7.26 0.64 15.38
C VAL A 97 7.84 1.95 15.82
N GLU A 98 7.65 2.29 17.09
CA GLU A 98 8.34 3.41 17.72
C GLU A 98 9.72 2.96 18.22
N LEU A 99 10.73 3.74 17.87
CA LEU A 99 12.13 3.49 18.15
C LEU A 99 12.68 4.61 19.04
N SER A 100 13.89 4.44 19.56
CA SER A 100 14.51 5.44 20.44
C SER A 100 14.82 6.77 19.76
N SER A 101 15.05 6.77 18.44
CA SER A 101 15.32 7.99 17.68
C SER A 101 15.01 7.83 16.18
N VAL A 102 14.97 8.96 15.46
CA VAL A 102 14.85 8.97 13.99
C VAL A 102 16.04 8.27 13.36
N GLU A 103 17.24 8.50 13.89
CA GLU A 103 18.49 7.88 13.43
C GLU A 103 18.43 6.37 13.56
N LYS A 104 17.88 5.83 14.66
CA LYS A 104 17.72 4.37 14.82
C LYS A 104 16.77 3.79 13.77
N ALA A 105 15.70 4.51 13.42
CA ALA A 105 14.81 4.11 12.34
C ALA A 105 15.52 4.11 10.97
N GLN A 106 16.37 5.11 10.70
CA GLN A 106 17.17 5.16 9.48
C GLN A 106 18.26 4.08 9.45
N GLU A 107 18.86 3.76 10.60
CA GLU A 107 19.88 2.71 10.77
C GLU A 107 19.30 1.34 10.43
N ILE A 108 18.17 0.95 11.03
CA ILE A 108 17.51 -0.34 10.76
C ILE A 108 17.07 -0.43 9.29
N TYR A 109 16.54 0.66 8.73
CA TYR A 109 16.19 0.74 7.32
C TYR A 109 17.42 0.58 6.41
N GLY A 110 18.51 1.27 6.71
CA GLY A 110 19.78 1.18 5.98
C GLY A 110 20.36 -0.23 6.04
N TYR A 111 20.32 -0.86 7.22
CA TYR A 111 20.75 -2.24 7.41
C TYR A 111 19.95 -3.20 6.52
N LEU A 112 18.61 -3.12 6.53
CA LEU A 112 17.76 -3.96 5.66
C LEU A 112 18.04 -3.74 4.16
N LYS A 113 18.40 -2.52 3.79
CA LYS A 113 18.75 -2.16 2.43
C LYS A 113 20.08 -2.76 1.99
N GLU A 114 21.10 -2.73 2.85
CA GLU A 114 22.45 -3.21 2.53
C GLU A 114 22.60 -4.72 2.73
N HIS A 115 21.86 -5.28 3.68
CA HIS A 115 21.90 -6.68 4.08
C HIS A 115 20.53 -7.32 3.88
N THR A 116 20.07 -7.36 2.62
CA THR A 116 18.82 -8.02 2.26
C THR A 116 18.85 -9.47 2.77
N PRO A 117 17.97 -9.83 3.73
CA PRO A 117 18.07 -11.15 4.32
C PRO A 117 17.41 -12.19 3.41
N SER A 118 17.96 -13.40 3.35
CA SER A 118 17.31 -14.53 2.67
C SER A 118 16.02 -14.98 3.38
N THR A 119 15.89 -14.62 4.66
CA THR A 119 14.71 -14.87 5.49
C THR A 119 14.37 -13.66 6.35
N PHE A 120 13.10 -13.34 6.48
CA PHE A 120 12.62 -12.29 7.37
C PHE A 120 11.69 -12.92 8.41
N GLY A 121 12.15 -13.00 9.66
CA GLY A 121 11.52 -13.88 10.65
C GLY A 121 11.61 -15.35 10.21
N LYS A 122 10.48 -16.02 10.05
CA LYS A 122 10.40 -17.42 9.60
C LYS A 122 10.15 -17.58 8.10
N LEU A 123 9.94 -16.48 7.37
CA LEU A 123 9.54 -16.51 5.98
C LEU A 123 10.73 -16.30 5.05
N VAL A 124 10.70 -16.96 3.89
CA VAL A 124 11.73 -16.84 2.85
C VAL A 124 11.46 -15.61 2.01
N VAL A 125 12.45 -14.72 1.90
CA VAL A 125 12.37 -13.57 1.01
C VAL A 125 12.60 -14.05 -0.42
N ARG A 126 11.56 -13.97 -1.25
CA ARG A 126 11.58 -14.37 -2.67
C ARG A 126 12.15 -13.29 -3.57
N ASP A 127 11.86 -12.04 -3.25
CA ASP A 127 12.36 -10.90 -4.00
C ASP A 127 12.49 -9.68 -3.09
N PHE A 128 13.38 -8.77 -3.48
CA PHE A 128 13.67 -7.55 -2.77
C PHE A 128 13.83 -6.39 -3.74
N THR A 129 13.15 -5.29 -3.46
CA THR A 129 13.21 -4.08 -4.29
C THR A 129 13.49 -2.85 -3.44
N ASP A 130 14.55 -2.11 -3.79
CA ASP A 130 14.87 -0.79 -3.23
C ASP A 130 14.41 0.32 -4.17
N PHE A 131 13.45 1.15 -3.71
CA PHE A 131 12.93 2.28 -4.46
C PHE A 131 13.76 3.56 -4.33
N SER A 132 14.92 3.52 -3.65
CA SER A 132 15.75 4.72 -3.39
C SER A 132 16.31 5.37 -4.66
N LYS A 133 16.39 4.63 -5.78
CA LYS A 133 16.79 5.15 -7.10
C LYS A 133 15.60 5.39 -8.05
N GLY A 134 14.37 5.08 -7.61
CA GLY A 134 13.19 5.04 -8.48
C GLY A 134 13.20 3.84 -9.42
N ILE A 135 12.01 3.42 -9.86
CA ILE A 135 11.82 2.24 -10.74
C ILE A 135 10.67 2.52 -11.71
N GLY A 136 10.96 2.45 -13.00
CA GLY A 136 9.98 2.77 -14.04
C GLY A 136 9.41 4.19 -13.86
N HIS A 137 8.10 4.28 -13.60
CA HIS A 137 7.42 5.56 -13.34
C HIS A 137 7.40 5.97 -11.86
N VAL A 138 7.89 5.11 -10.96
CA VAL A 138 7.95 5.38 -9.53
C VAL A 138 9.18 6.24 -9.23
N ARG A 139 8.96 7.46 -8.74
CA ARG A 139 10.05 8.38 -8.36
C ARG A 139 10.86 7.83 -7.17
N PRO A 140 12.15 8.20 -7.05
CA PRO A 140 12.99 7.86 -5.91
C PRO A 140 12.31 8.15 -4.57
N ASN A 141 12.29 7.17 -3.67
CA ASN A 141 11.73 7.32 -2.33
C ASN A 141 12.31 6.28 -1.35
N LYS A 142 12.13 6.52 -0.04
CA LYS A 142 12.60 5.62 1.03
C LYS A 142 11.62 4.47 1.28
N THR A 143 11.48 3.57 0.31
CA THR A 143 10.67 2.35 0.44
C THR A 143 11.49 1.15 0.04
N LEU A 144 11.49 0.12 0.88
CA LEU A 144 11.91 -1.23 0.52
C LEU A 144 10.67 -2.09 0.34
N LYS A 145 10.70 -3.04 -0.59
CA LYS A 145 9.66 -4.05 -0.78
C LYS A 145 10.29 -5.42 -0.64
N LEU A 146 9.76 -6.23 0.26
CA LEU A 146 10.10 -7.64 0.44
C LEU A 146 8.91 -8.47 -0.04
N ILE A 147 9.15 -9.42 -0.93
CA ILE A 147 8.12 -10.33 -1.45
C ILE A 147 8.34 -11.71 -0.85
N PHE A 148 7.25 -12.32 -0.39
CA PHE A 148 7.16 -13.67 0.18
C PHE A 148 6.11 -14.46 -0.59
N ASP A 149 6.05 -15.77 -0.41
CA ASP A 149 4.95 -16.57 -0.97
C ASP A 149 3.61 -16.22 -0.29
N GLU A 150 3.67 -15.78 0.97
CA GLU A 150 2.52 -15.41 1.78
C GLU A 150 1.97 -14.01 1.46
N GLY A 151 2.81 -13.12 0.90
CA GLY A 151 2.42 -11.75 0.58
C GLY A 151 3.61 -10.81 0.43
N THR A 152 3.40 -9.53 0.72
CA THR A 152 4.41 -8.47 0.51
C THR A 152 4.48 -7.57 1.73
N ILE A 153 5.69 -7.15 2.09
CA ILE A 153 5.95 -6.17 3.14
C ILE A 153 6.67 -4.97 2.52
N TYR A 154 6.11 -3.77 2.70
CA TYR A 154 6.81 -2.52 2.41
C TYR A 154 7.36 -1.91 3.69
N VAL A 155 8.63 -1.54 3.69
CA VAL A 155 9.32 -0.93 4.84
C VAL A 155 9.66 0.51 4.55
N ARG A 156 9.25 1.42 5.44
CA ARG A 156 9.48 2.87 5.29
C ARG A 156 9.83 3.53 6.62
N PRO A 157 10.95 4.24 6.73
CA PRO A 157 11.27 5.00 7.92
C PRO A 157 10.55 6.35 7.85
N SER A 158 10.06 6.83 8.99
CA SER A 158 9.59 8.20 9.10
C SER A 158 10.78 9.16 9.02
N GLY A 159 10.57 10.31 8.36
CA GLY A 159 11.59 11.34 8.23
C GLY A 159 11.62 12.31 9.42
N THR A 160 10.54 12.38 10.18
CA THR A 160 10.34 13.37 11.24
C THR A 160 10.03 12.74 12.59
N GLU A 161 9.59 11.48 12.61
CA GLU A 161 9.26 10.75 13.84
C GLU A 161 10.22 9.57 14.01
N PRO A 162 10.51 9.14 15.24
CA PRO A 162 11.33 7.96 15.50
C PRO A 162 10.52 6.68 15.23
N LYS A 163 10.02 6.52 14.00
CA LYS A 163 9.10 5.44 13.61
C LYS A 163 9.57 4.70 12.36
N LEU A 164 9.49 3.38 12.39
CA LEU A 164 9.65 2.51 11.22
C LEU A 164 8.30 1.83 10.91
N LYS A 165 7.81 2.01 9.68
CA LYS A 165 6.50 1.51 9.26
C LYS A 165 6.65 0.30 8.35
N PHE A 166 5.88 -0.74 8.63
CA PHE A 166 5.75 -1.96 7.84
C PHE A 166 4.32 -2.06 7.31
N TYR A 167 4.15 -1.98 6.00
CA TYR A 167 2.87 -2.15 5.33
C TYR A 167 2.78 -3.59 4.82
N LEU A 168 1.96 -4.39 5.47
CA LEU A 168 1.71 -5.79 5.14
C LEU A 168 0.59 -5.84 4.12
N HIS A 169 0.77 -6.61 3.05
CA HIS A 169 -0.24 -6.81 2.02
C HIS A 169 -0.31 -8.29 1.64
N VAL A 170 -1.52 -8.85 1.64
CA VAL A 170 -1.78 -10.23 1.23
C VAL A 170 -2.90 -10.27 0.19
N SER A 171 -2.81 -11.23 -0.73
CA SER A 171 -3.83 -11.50 -1.73
C SER A 171 -3.97 -13.00 -1.90
N GLU A 172 -5.13 -13.54 -1.56
CA GLU A 172 -5.38 -14.97 -1.53
C GLU A 172 -6.76 -15.34 -2.07
N LYS A 173 -6.95 -16.61 -2.42
CA LYS A 173 -8.24 -17.09 -2.96
C LYS A 173 -9.34 -17.20 -1.90
N THR A 174 -8.97 -17.30 -0.62
CA THR A 174 -9.92 -17.45 0.49
C THR A 174 -9.61 -16.46 1.60
N ARG A 175 -10.65 -16.03 2.32
CA ARG A 175 -10.53 -15.15 3.49
C ARG A 175 -9.65 -15.74 4.58
N GLU A 176 -9.81 -17.04 4.83
CA GLU A 176 -9.04 -17.77 5.85
C GLU A 176 -7.54 -17.78 5.53
N LYS A 177 -7.17 -18.10 4.29
CA LYS A 177 -5.76 -18.10 3.88
C LYS A 177 -5.17 -16.70 3.88
N ALA A 178 -5.93 -15.69 3.43
CA ALA A 178 -5.52 -14.29 3.55
C ALA A 178 -5.21 -13.91 5.01
N GLY A 179 -6.13 -14.23 5.93
CA GLY A 179 -5.95 -13.95 7.36
C GLY A 179 -4.71 -14.63 7.93
N LYS A 180 -4.54 -15.94 7.67
CA LYS A 180 -3.38 -16.70 8.13
C LYS A 180 -2.06 -16.14 7.59
N ASN A 181 -2.00 -15.79 6.31
CA ASN A 181 -0.79 -15.20 5.74
C ASN A 181 -0.49 -13.82 6.34
N LEU A 182 -1.52 -13.01 6.60
CA LEU A 182 -1.33 -11.71 7.22
C LEU A 182 -0.73 -11.83 8.62
N GLU A 183 -1.19 -12.79 9.40
CA GLU A 183 -0.63 -13.15 10.71
C GLU A 183 0.83 -13.60 10.58
N LEU A 184 1.16 -14.46 9.61
CA LEU A 184 2.54 -14.89 9.36
C LEU A 184 3.48 -13.72 9.00
N LEU A 185 3.02 -12.76 8.19
CA LEU A 185 3.78 -11.56 7.87
C LEU A 185 3.98 -10.68 9.11
N GLU A 186 2.95 -10.51 9.94
CA GLU A 186 3.02 -9.76 11.20
C GLU A 186 4.00 -10.39 12.19
N ASP A 187 3.92 -11.70 12.40
CA ASP A 187 4.84 -12.44 13.27
C ASP A 187 6.29 -12.33 12.79
N SER A 188 6.49 -12.31 11.46
CA SER A 188 7.81 -12.13 10.86
C SER A 188 8.39 -10.74 11.15
N VAL A 189 7.55 -9.69 11.08
CA VAL A 189 7.95 -8.34 11.52
C VAL A 189 8.28 -8.32 13.00
N ARG A 190 7.44 -8.90 13.86
CA ARG A 190 7.68 -8.95 15.32
C ARG A 190 8.99 -9.68 15.66
N SER A 191 9.25 -10.81 15.00
CA SER A 191 10.49 -11.59 15.16
C SER A 191 11.72 -10.84 14.65
N PHE A 192 11.60 -10.08 13.56
CA PHE A 192 12.69 -9.24 13.09
C PHE A 192 13.02 -8.17 14.14
N LEU A 193 12.00 -7.47 14.65
CA LEU A 193 12.16 -6.37 15.60
C LEU A 193 12.69 -6.81 16.97
N SER A 194 12.37 -8.02 17.45
CA SER A 194 12.91 -8.52 18.73
C SER A 194 14.44 -8.62 18.73
N THR A 195 15.04 -8.78 17.55
CA THR A 195 16.49 -8.76 17.35
C THR A 195 17.10 -7.37 17.58
N TYR A 196 16.31 -6.30 17.41
CA TYR A 196 16.76 -4.89 17.55
C TYR A 196 16.29 -4.20 18.83
N HIS A 197 15.31 -4.76 19.55
CA HIS A 197 14.87 -4.26 20.86
C HIS A 197 15.71 -4.80 22.04
N SER A 198 16.66 -5.70 21.77
CA SER A 198 17.49 -6.36 22.79
C SER A 198 18.86 -5.66 23.01
N THR A 199 18.99 -4.41 22.57
CA THR A 199 20.16 -3.52 22.75
C THR A 199 19.69 -2.13 23.13
#